data_AF-A0A3E4LX10-F1
#
_entry.id   AF-A0A3E4LX10-F1
#
_cell.length_a   1.000
_cell.length_b   1.000
_cell.length_c   1.000
_cell.angle_alpha   90.00
_cell.angle_beta   90.00
_cell.angle_gamma   90.00
#
_symmetry.space_group_name_H-M   'P 1'
#
loop_
_entity.id
_entity.type
_entity.pdbx_description
1 polymer ?
#
loop_
_entity_poly.entity_id
_entity_poly.type
_entity_poly.pdbx_seq_one_letter_code
_entity_poly.pdbx_strand_id
1 'polypeptide(L)'
;MYTKEKVELIGEVYQRTLQVLNGGAHDPYNWTSDRYPMKCLVMIYPRAVVLGIPEKLNSKMMELMNLITVEEMNEMMKKQMPQEMILYLEIGKNKANATRE
;
A
#
# COMPACT_ATOMS: atom_id res chain seq x y z
N MET A 1 13.19 -8.23 -2.68
CA MET A 1 11.79 -8.02 -3.08
C MET A 1 10.89 -7.68 -1.89
N TYR A 2 10.23 -8.63 -1.22
CA TYR A 2 9.41 -8.34 -0.02
C TYR A 2 10.25 -8.44 1.27
N THR A 3 10.38 -7.32 1.98
CA THR A 3 10.94 -7.25 3.34
C THR A 3 9.85 -6.77 4.29
N LYS A 4 10.02 -7.00 5.60
CA LYS A 4 9.06 -6.54 6.63
C LYS A 4 8.77 -5.05 6.50
N GLU A 5 9.82 -4.24 6.42
CA GLU A 5 9.76 -2.78 6.26
C GLU A 5 8.98 -2.37 5.00
N LYS A 6 9.30 -2.95 3.85
CA LYS A 6 8.59 -2.66 2.59
C LYS A 6 7.11 -3.01 2.70
N VAL A 7 6.80 -4.16 3.26
CA VAL A 7 5.41 -4.67 3.33
C VAL A 7 4.57 -3.85 4.31
N GLU A 8 5.13 -3.48 5.47
CA GLU A 8 4.45 -2.57 6.40
C GLU A 8 4.17 -1.22 5.75
N LEU A 9 5.15 -0.65 5.03
CA LEU A 9 4.97 0.64 4.36
C LEU A 9 3.94 0.55 3.22
N ILE A 10 3.91 -0.56 2.45
CA ILE A 10 2.88 -0.80 1.45
C ILE A 10 1.49 -0.86 2.10
N GLY A 11 1.35 -1.57 3.22
CA GLY A 11 0.08 -1.67 3.94
C GLY A 11 -0.40 -0.31 4.44
N GLU A 12 0.50 0.51 4.97
CA GLU A 12 0.19 1.86 5.43
C GLU A 12 -0.27 2.75 4.28
N VAL A 13 0.50 2.82 3.18
CA VAL A 13 0.17 3.63 2.00
C VAL A 13 -1.13 3.16 1.36
N TYR A 14 -1.34 1.84 1.26
CA TYR A 14 -2.56 1.26 0.70
C TYR A 14 -3.79 1.68 1.50
N GLN A 15 -3.76 1.52 2.83
CA GLN A 15 -4.89 1.89 3.69
C GLN A 15 -5.17 3.40 3.66
N ARG A 16 -4.12 4.24 3.69
CA ARG A 16 -4.28 5.71 3.55
C ARG A 16 -4.88 6.08 2.18
N THR A 17 -4.51 5.36 1.13
CA THR A 17 -5.09 5.57 -0.21
C THR A 17 -6.57 5.22 -0.22
N LEU A 18 -6.99 4.12 0.44
CA LEU A 18 -8.40 3.79 0.63
C LEU A 18 -9.14 4.85 1.45
N GLN A 19 -8.51 5.41 2.48
CA GLN A 19 -9.07 6.52 3.27
C GLN A 19 -9.40 7.74 2.40
N VAL A 20 -8.52 8.10 1.46
CA VAL A 20 -8.77 9.18 0.49
C VAL A 20 -9.91 8.82 -0.47
N LEU A 21 -9.94 7.58 -0.97
CA LEU A 21 -10.91 7.17 -1.99
C LEU A 21 -12.33 6.95 -1.45
N ASN A 22 -12.47 6.42 -0.23
CA ASN A 22 -13.76 5.98 0.31
C ASN A 22 -13.87 6.03 1.84
N GLY A 23 -13.04 6.84 2.52
CA GLY A 23 -13.04 6.91 3.98
C GLY A 23 -12.44 5.68 4.68
N GLY A 24 -11.89 4.73 3.91
CA GLY A 24 -11.26 3.51 4.41
C GLY A 24 -12.27 2.41 4.73
N ALA A 25 -13.51 2.54 4.25
CA ALA A 25 -14.61 1.64 4.58
C ALA A 25 -14.58 0.33 3.80
N HIS A 26 -14.06 0.34 2.57
CA HIS A 26 -14.11 -0.81 1.67
C HIS A 26 -12.79 -0.98 0.90
N ASP A 27 -12.23 -2.18 0.89
CA ASP A 27 -11.14 -2.56 -0.01
C ASP A 27 -11.70 -3.23 -1.27
N PRO A 28 -11.70 -2.57 -2.45
CA PRO A 28 -12.22 -3.15 -3.70
C PRO A 28 -11.45 -4.38 -4.17
N TYR A 29 -10.27 -4.64 -3.60
CA TYR A 29 -9.42 -5.78 -3.91
C TYR A 29 -9.20 -6.70 -2.70
N ASN A 30 -10.11 -6.76 -1.72
CA ASN A 30 -9.96 -7.53 -0.48
C ASN A 30 -9.50 -9.00 -0.62
N TRP A 31 -9.81 -9.67 -1.74
CA TRP A 31 -9.37 -11.05 -2.03
C TRP A 31 -8.00 -11.15 -2.73
N THR A 32 -7.40 -10.01 -3.09
CA THR A 32 -6.19 -9.89 -3.91
C THR A 32 -5.13 -9.02 -3.25
N SER A 33 -5.51 -8.04 -2.43
CA SER A 33 -4.61 -7.05 -1.83
C SER A 33 -3.65 -7.66 -0.81
N ASP A 34 -4.03 -8.76 -0.16
CA ASP A 34 -3.17 -9.58 0.72
C ASP A 34 -2.10 -10.36 -0.07
N ARG A 35 -2.39 -10.73 -1.32
CA ARG A 35 -1.49 -11.53 -2.19
C ARG A 35 -0.66 -10.68 -3.13
N TYR A 36 -1.19 -9.55 -3.59
CA TYR A 36 -0.56 -8.66 -4.57
C TYR A 36 -0.71 -7.19 -4.15
N PRO A 37 -0.23 -6.81 -2.96
CA PRO A 37 -0.48 -5.48 -2.40
C PRO A 37 0.08 -4.36 -3.29
N MET A 38 1.27 -4.56 -3.89
CA MET A 38 1.86 -3.55 -4.78
C MET A 38 1.02 -3.34 -6.05
N LYS A 39 0.51 -4.43 -6.64
CA LYS A 39 -0.37 -4.36 -7.82
C LYS A 39 -1.66 -3.59 -7.50
N CYS A 40 -2.29 -3.90 -6.38
CA CYS A 40 -3.50 -3.22 -5.95
C CYS A 40 -3.21 -1.73 -5.69
N LEU A 41 -2.09 -1.41 -5.02
CA LEU A 41 -1.69 -0.04 -4.73
C LEU A 41 -1.53 0.80 -5.99
N VAL A 42 -0.79 0.32 -7.00
CA VAL A 42 -0.59 1.08 -8.25
C VAL A 42 -1.89 1.26 -9.05
N MET A 43 -2.90 0.41 -8.83
CA MET A 43 -4.22 0.56 -9.46
C MET A 43 -5.08 1.63 -8.79
N ILE A 44 -4.94 1.84 -7.47
CA ILE A 44 -5.77 2.78 -6.71
C ILE A 44 -5.11 4.14 -6.47
N TYR A 45 -3.79 4.18 -6.32
CA TYR A 45 -3.07 5.41 -5.98
C TYR A 45 -3.26 6.54 -7.00
N PRO A 46 -3.18 6.31 -8.33
CA PRO A 46 -3.43 7.38 -9.31
C PRO A 46 -4.83 7.97 -9.21
N ARG A 47 -5.83 7.17 -8.80
CA ARG A 47 -7.21 7.65 -8.59
C ARG A 47 -7.29 8.56 -7.37
N ALA A 48 -6.57 8.24 -6.30
CA ALA A 48 -6.51 9.06 -5.11
C ALA A 48 -5.80 10.39 -5.40
N VAL A 49 -4.73 10.37 -6.20
CA VAL A 49 -4.01 11.59 -6.63
C VAL A 49 -4.95 12.58 -7.30
N VAL A 50 -5.84 12.11 -8.18
CA VAL A 50 -6.84 12.96 -8.86
C VAL A 50 -7.82 13.60 -7.88
N LEU A 51 -8.16 12.94 -6.77
CA LEU A 51 -9.03 13.49 -5.73
C LEU A 51 -8.31 14.46 -4.77
N GLY A 52 -6.98 14.54 -4.85
CA GLY A 52 -6.14 15.27 -3.91
C GLY A 52 -5.72 14.39 -2.74
N ILE A 53 -4.45 13.97 -2.75
CA ILE A 53 -3.86 13.24 -1.62
C ILE A 53 -3.26 14.20 -0.59
N PRO A 54 -3.34 13.90 0.72
CA PRO A 54 -2.62 14.65 1.73
C PRO A 54 -1.10 14.54 1.57
N GLU A 55 -0.36 15.59 1.95
CA GLU A 55 1.10 15.65 1.84
C GLU A 55 1.81 14.50 2.57
N LYS A 56 1.24 14.06 3.71
CA LYS A 56 1.73 12.92 4.48
C LYS A 56 1.66 11.61 3.70
N LEU A 57 0.57 11.39 2.96
CA LEU A 57 0.42 10.22 2.08
C LEU A 57 1.40 10.31 0.91
N ASN A 58 1.55 11.49 0.31
CA ASN A 58 2.54 11.71 -0.76
C ASN A 58 3.97 11.39 -0.29
N SER A 59 4.36 11.90 0.88
CA SER A 59 5.66 11.62 1.51
C SER A 59 5.88 10.13 1.73
N LYS A 60 4.88 9.41 2.25
CA LYS A 60 4.96 7.95 2.46
C LYS A 60 5.06 7.15 1.16
N MET A 61 4.39 7.60 0.10
CA MET A 61 4.55 6.99 -1.22
C MET A 61 5.97 7.24 -1.77
N MET A 62 6.52 8.44 -1.62
CA MET A 62 7.90 8.73 -2.01
C MET A 62 8.90 7.86 -1.23
N GLU A 63 8.71 7.70 0.08
CA GLU A 63 9.50 6.80 0.92
C GLU A 63 9.46 5.36 0.37
N LEU A 64 8.27 4.86 0.02
CA LEU A 64 8.10 3.53 -0.56
C LEU A 64 8.82 3.38 -1.89
N MET A 65 8.68 4.37 -2.78
CA MET A 65 9.31 4.35 -4.09
C MET A 65 10.84 4.44 -4.00
N ASN A 66 11.40 5.12 -3.00
CA ASN A 66 12.85 5.16 -2.76
C ASN A 66 13.41 3.82 -2.26
N LEU A 67 12.59 2.98 -1.64
CA LEU A 67 12.99 1.66 -1.15
C LEU A 67 12.91 0.56 -2.21
N ILE A 68 12.21 0.79 -3.32
CA ILE A 68 11.90 -0.22 -4.33
C ILE A 68 12.52 0.18 -5.68
N THR A 69 13.39 -0.68 -6.21
CA THR A 69 13.91 -0.50 -7.58
C THR A 69 12.81 -0.74 -8.63
N VAL A 70 12.99 -0.21 -9.85
CA VAL A 70 12.01 -0.40 -10.94
C VAL A 70 11.83 -1.88 -11.26
N GLU A 71 12.92 -2.64 -11.24
CA GLU A 71 12.94 -4.09 -11.45
C GLU A 71 12.14 -4.81 -10.34
N GLU A 72 12.40 -4.48 -9.07
CA GLU A 72 11.66 -5.06 -7.94
C GLU A 72 10.17 -4.71 -8.02
N MET A 73 9.80 -3.48 -8.38
CA MET A 73 8.38 -3.10 -8.52
C MET A 73 7.68 -3.97 -9.57
N ASN A 74 8.31 -4.20 -10.72
CA ASN A 74 7.78 -5.06 -11.78
C ASN A 74 7.58 -6.50 -11.30
N GLU A 75 8.51 -7.03 -10.50
CA GLU A 75 8.36 -8.36 -9.92
C GLU A 75 7.24 -8.40 -8.88
N MET A 76 7.15 -7.41 -7.98
CA MET A 76 6.13 -7.32 -6.92
C MET A 76 4.71 -7.20 -7.47
N MET A 77 4.54 -6.61 -8.66
CA MET A 77 3.25 -6.57 -9.34
C MET A 77 2.81 -7.92 -9.94
N LYS A 78 3.77 -8.84 -10.19
CA LYS A 78 3.53 -10.11 -10.89
C LYS A 78 3.58 -11.33 -9.97
N LYS A 79 4.43 -11.30 -8.95
CA LYS A 79 4.65 -12.40 -8.00
C LYS A 79 3.81 -12.18 -6.74
N GLN A 80 3.22 -13.27 -6.25
CA GLN A 80 2.50 -13.25 -4.97
C GLN A 80 3.47 -12.89 -3.84
N MET A 81 2.97 -12.10 -2.89
CA MET A 81 3.63 -11.88 -1.63
C MET A 81 3.69 -13.20 -0.85
N PRO A 82 4.85 -13.55 -0.27
CA PRO A 82 4.96 -14.70 0.62
C PRO A 82 3.98 -14.61 1.79
N GLN A 83 3.40 -15.73 2.22
CA GLN A 83 2.36 -15.76 3.25
C GLN A 83 2.86 -15.23 4.60
N GLU A 84 4.12 -15.48 4.93
CA GLU A 84 4.77 -14.97 6.15
C GLU A 84 4.80 -13.44 6.24
N MET A 85 4.56 -12.75 5.12
CA MET A 85 4.53 -11.30 5.06
C MET A 85 3.13 -10.69 5.28
N ILE A 86 2.06 -11.50 5.26
CA ILE A 86 0.68 -11.01 5.42
C ILE A 86 0.50 -10.25 6.73
N LEU A 87 1.08 -10.74 7.83
CA LEU A 87 1.02 -10.07 9.12
C LEU A 87 1.60 -8.65 9.06
N TYR A 88 2.72 -8.46 8.35
CA TYR A 88 3.36 -7.15 8.21
C TYR A 88 2.51 -6.19 7.37
N LEU A 89 1.77 -6.71 6.38
CA LEU A 89 0.84 -5.89 5.61
C LEU A 89 -0.28 -5.36 6.50
N GLU A 90 -0.85 -6.22 7.34
CA GLU A 90 -1.91 -5.82 8.27
C GLU A 90 -1.40 -4.90 9.38
N ILE A 91 -0.16 -5.07 9.86
CA ILE A 91 0.50 -4.10 10.75
C ILE A 91 0.53 -2.72 10.08
N GLY A 92 0.95 -2.66 8.82
CA GLY A 92 0.94 -1.43 8.02
C GLY A 92 -0.43 -0.78 7.92
N LYS A 93 -1.46 -1.55 7.56
CA LYS A 93 -2.84 -1.06 7.45
C LYS A 93 -3.36 -0.54 8.79
N ASN A 94 -3.05 -1.23 9.88
CA ASN A 94 -3.45 -0.80 11.22
C ASN A 94 -2.76 0.49 11.67
N LYS A 95 -1.48 0.70 11.31
CA LYS A 95 -0.78 1.98 11.56
C LYS A 95 -1.53 3.16 10.94
N ALA A 96 -1.99 3.02 9.70
CA ALA A 96 -2.76 4.06 9.03
C ALA A 96 -4.10 4.36 9.72
N ASN A 97 -4.76 3.36 10.31
CA ASN A 97 -6.03 3.54 11.01
C ASN A 97 -5.87 4.13 12.42
N ALA A 98 -4.75 3.83 13.09
CA ALA A 98 -4.44 4.39 14.41
C ALA A 98 -4.12 5.90 14.36
N THR A 99 -3.62 6.39 13.22
CA THR A 99 -3.27 7.81 13.00
C THR A 99 -4.30 8.51 12.10
N ARG A 100 -5.57 8.51 12.50
CA ARG A 100 -6.58 9.41 11.92
C ARG A 100 -6.31 10.82 12.41
N GLU A 101 -5.59 11.59 11.61
CA GLU A 101 -5.47 13.05 11.73
C GLU A 101 -6.65 13.74 11.07
#